data_AF-A0A485CXT2-F1
#
_entry.id   AF-A0A485CXT2-F1
#
_cell.length_a   1.000
_cell.length_b   1.000
_cell.length_c   1.000
_cell.angle_alpha   90.00
_cell.angle_beta   90.00
_cell.angle_gamma   90.00
#
_symmetry.space_group_name_H-M   'P 1'
#
loop_
_entity.id
_entity.type
_entity.pdbx_description
1 polymer ?
#
loop_
_entity_poly.entity_id
_entity_poly.type
_entity_poly.pdbx_seq_one_letter_code
_entity_poly.pdbx_strand_id
1 'polypeptide(L)'
;MLEHNLRHLELSLPHLSELALGGTAVGTGLNTHPQYAVRVAEELAALSGQPFVTAPNKFEALATCDALVHAHGALKGLAASLMKIANDVRWLASGPRCGIGEIAIPENEPGSSIMPGKVNPTQCEALTMLCCQVMGNDVAVNIGGASGNFELNVYRPMVIHNFLQSVRPAGGWYGEF
;
A
#
# COMPACT_ATOMS: atom_id res chain seq x y z
N MET A 1 -9.17 -14.97 3.61
CA MET A 1 -8.07 -14.00 3.88
C MET A 1 -8.13 -12.82 2.91
N LEU A 2 -7.97 -13.03 1.61
CA LEU A 2 -7.89 -11.92 0.64
C LEU A 2 -9.17 -11.06 0.58
N GLU A 3 -10.36 -11.66 0.66
CA GLU A 3 -11.63 -10.91 0.74
C GLU A 3 -11.69 -9.96 1.94
N HIS A 4 -11.18 -10.40 3.10
CA HIS A 4 -11.13 -9.57 4.29
C HIS A 4 -10.13 -8.42 4.12
N ASN A 5 -8.96 -8.68 3.51
CA ASN A 5 -7.99 -7.63 3.19
C ASN A 5 -8.54 -6.61 2.20
N LEU A 6 -9.27 -7.05 1.17
CA LEU A 6 -9.96 -6.13 0.25
C LEU A 6 -10.90 -5.22 1.03
N ARG A 7 -11.72 -5.78 1.92
CA ARG A 7 -12.61 -5.00 2.76
C ARG A 7 -11.86 -4.03 3.68
N HIS A 8 -10.72 -4.42 4.25
CA HIS A 8 -9.89 -3.51 5.05
C HIS A 8 -9.34 -2.34 4.23
N LEU A 9 -8.92 -2.59 2.99
CA LEU A 9 -8.48 -1.55 2.07
C LEU A 9 -9.62 -0.61 1.69
N GLU A 10 -10.79 -1.14 1.32
CA GLU A 10 -11.98 -0.36 0.99
C GLU A 10 -12.42 0.53 2.15
N LEU A 11 -12.37 0.01 3.39
CA LEU A 11 -12.70 0.77 4.59
C LEU A 11 -11.70 1.91 4.89
N SER A 12 -10.49 1.86 4.33
CA SER A 12 -9.51 2.95 4.47
C SER A 12 -9.69 4.07 3.45
N LEU A 13 -10.39 3.82 2.33
CA LEU A 13 -10.55 4.78 1.23
C LEU A 13 -11.29 6.08 1.63
N PRO A 14 -12.33 6.05 2.49
CA PRO A 14 -13.01 7.28 2.92
C PRO A 14 -12.04 8.29 3.54
N HIS A 15 -11.12 7.82 4.41
CA HIS A 15 -10.12 8.69 5.04
C HIS A 15 -9.13 9.30 4.03
N LEU A 16 -8.74 8.54 3.01
CA LEU A 16 -7.87 9.04 1.93
C LEU A 16 -8.59 10.01 0.98
N SER A 17 -9.92 10.00 0.97
CA SER A 17 -10.73 10.85 0.12
C SER A 17 -10.94 12.25 0.71
N GLU A 18 -10.54 12.48 1.96
CA GLU A 18 -10.63 13.77 2.63
C GLU A 18 -9.46 14.69 2.24
N LEU A 19 -9.78 15.83 1.61
CA LEU A 19 -8.81 16.76 1.07
C LEU A 19 -8.53 17.94 2.02
N ALA A 20 -7.24 18.21 2.26
CA ALA A 20 -6.76 19.35 3.05
C ALA A 20 -6.88 20.71 2.33
N LEU A 21 -7.23 20.72 1.03
CA LEU A 21 -7.36 21.94 0.22
C LEU A 21 -8.33 22.94 0.87
N GLY A 22 -7.93 24.21 0.88
CA GLY A 22 -8.63 25.30 1.58
C GLY A 22 -8.23 25.48 3.05
N GLY A 23 -7.43 24.58 3.64
CA GLY A 23 -6.83 24.81 4.97
C GLY A 23 -5.77 25.91 4.98
N THR A 24 -5.16 26.22 3.82
CA THR A 24 -4.10 27.23 3.64
C THR A 24 -2.89 26.95 4.53
N ALA A 25 -2.30 27.95 5.20
CA ALA A 25 -1.02 27.80 5.89
C ALA A 25 -1.11 26.88 7.14
N VAL A 26 -2.19 27.02 7.92
CA VAL A 26 -2.30 26.40 9.27
C VAL A 26 -3.68 25.84 9.58
N GLY A 27 -4.56 25.71 8.58
CA GLY A 27 -5.89 25.11 8.73
C GLY A 27 -7.04 26.10 8.90
N THR A 28 -6.75 27.40 9.07
CA THR A 28 -7.78 28.44 9.29
C THR A 28 -8.54 28.86 8.03
N GLY A 29 -8.01 28.56 6.85
CA GLY A 29 -8.54 29.08 5.58
C GLY A 29 -8.28 30.57 5.34
N LEU A 30 -7.34 31.18 6.06
CA LEU A 30 -6.96 32.58 5.82
C LEU A 30 -6.48 32.76 4.36
N ASN A 31 -6.95 33.84 3.71
CA ASN A 31 -6.67 34.13 2.30
C ASN A 31 -7.26 33.11 1.31
N THR A 32 -8.29 32.37 1.68
CA THR A 32 -9.09 31.57 0.73
C THR A 32 -10.53 32.07 0.64
N HIS A 33 -11.18 31.81 -0.50
CA HIS A 33 -12.60 32.09 -0.63
C HIS A 33 -13.41 31.07 0.20
N PRO A 34 -14.48 31.46 0.92
CA PRO A 34 -15.23 30.54 1.81
C PRO A 34 -15.75 29.27 1.13
N GLN A 35 -16.01 29.33 -0.19
CA GLN A 35 -16.48 28.18 -0.98
C GLN A 35 -15.37 27.38 -1.67
N TYR A 36 -14.10 27.82 -1.60
CA TYR A 36 -13.00 27.22 -2.35
C TYR A 36 -12.84 25.72 -2.06
N ALA A 37 -12.80 25.36 -0.77
CA ALA A 37 -12.51 23.99 -0.34
C ALA A 37 -13.53 22.97 -0.86
N VAL A 38 -14.83 23.32 -0.80
CA VAL A 38 -15.93 22.46 -1.27
C VAL A 38 -15.92 22.37 -2.79
N ARG A 39 -15.86 23.51 -3.48
CA ARG A 39 -15.90 23.55 -4.95
C ARG A 39 -14.74 22.82 -5.61
N VAL A 40 -13.54 22.91 -5.03
CA VAL A 40 -12.37 22.19 -5.55
C VAL A 40 -12.49 20.69 -5.29
N ALA A 41 -13.02 20.27 -4.14
CA ALA A 41 -13.27 18.85 -3.89
C ALA A 41 -14.30 18.26 -4.87
N GLU A 42 -15.39 18.99 -5.13
CA GLU A 42 -16.41 18.62 -6.13
C GLU A 42 -15.83 18.51 -7.54
N GLU A 43 -15.01 19.47 -7.95
CA GLU A 43 -14.34 19.45 -9.27
C GLU A 43 -13.38 18.25 -9.38
N LEU A 44 -12.58 17.99 -8.35
CA LEU A 44 -11.66 16.85 -8.33
C LEU A 44 -12.42 15.51 -8.34
N ALA A 45 -13.55 15.42 -7.63
CA ALA A 45 -14.41 14.25 -7.66
C ALA A 45 -15.00 14.02 -9.06
N ALA A 46 -15.48 15.09 -9.72
CA ALA A 46 -16.01 15.01 -11.08
C ALA A 46 -14.94 14.60 -12.11
N LEU A 47 -13.74 15.16 -12.02
CA LEU A 47 -12.63 14.86 -12.95
C LEU A 47 -12.07 13.45 -12.79
N SER A 48 -11.98 12.95 -11.56
CA SER A 48 -11.35 11.67 -11.26
C SER A 48 -12.33 10.49 -11.16
N GLY A 49 -13.62 10.76 -10.99
CA GLY A 49 -14.62 9.75 -10.65
C GLY A 49 -14.46 9.15 -9.25
N GLN A 50 -13.62 9.75 -8.39
CA GLN A 50 -13.38 9.31 -7.02
C GLN A 50 -14.19 10.14 -6.02
N PRO A 51 -14.59 9.58 -4.86
CA PRO A 51 -15.48 10.24 -3.90
C PRO A 51 -14.75 11.28 -3.03
N PHE A 52 -13.97 12.18 -3.64
CA PHE A 52 -13.24 13.21 -2.93
C PHE A 52 -14.18 14.19 -2.23
N VAL A 53 -13.86 14.50 -0.98
CA VAL A 53 -14.60 15.45 -0.14
C VAL A 53 -13.63 16.37 0.57
N THR A 54 -14.11 17.54 1.02
CA THR A 54 -13.27 18.42 1.83
C THR A 54 -13.12 17.85 3.24
N ALA A 55 -11.90 17.83 3.80
CA ALA A 55 -11.69 17.31 5.16
C ALA A 55 -12.50 18.11 6.19
N PRO A 56 -13.24 17.48 7.12
CA PRO A 56 -14.06 18.19 8.09
C PRO A 56 -13.22 19.02 9.07
N ASN A 57 -11.99 18.59 9.36
CA ASN A 57 -11.04 19.31 10.19
C ASN A 57 -9.73 19.56 9.41
N LYS A 58 -9.46 20.82 9.04
CA LYS A 58 -8.26 21.21 8.31
C LYS A 58 -6.99 21.26 9.17
N PHE A 59 -7.13 21.43 10.48
CA PHE A 59 -5.99 21.39 11.39
C PHE A 59 -5.42 19.99 11.47
N GLU A 60 -6.28 18.98 11.64
CA GLU A 60 -5.88 17.57 11.63
C GLU A 60 -5.24 17.19 10.29
N ALA A 61 -5.92 17.49 9.17
CA ALA A 61 -5.43 17.14 7.84
C ALA A 61 -4.05 17.74 7.48
N LEU A 62 -3.64 18.84 8.14
CA LEU A 62 -2.33 19.48 8.00
C LEU A 62 -1.32 19.03 9.07
N ALA A 63 -1.76 18.80 10.30
CA ALA A 63 -0.89 18.44 11.42
C ALA A 63 -0.50 16.95 11.45
N THR A 64 -1.25 16.07 10.77
CA THR A 64 -1.06 14.61 10.83
C THR A 64 -0.88 13.98 9.44
N CYS A 65 -0.62 12.67 9.42
CA CYS A 65 -0.70 11.82 8.22
C CYS A 65 -1.60 10.59 8.48
N ASP A 66 -2.59 10.71 9.37
CA ASP A 66 -3.27 9.55 9.98
C ASP A 66 -4.02 8.70 8.97
N ALA A 67 -4.66 9.33 7.96
CA ALA A 67 -5.29 8.62 6.85
C ALA A 67 -4.31 7.70 6.10
N LEU A 68 -3.07 8.17 5.87
CA LEU A 68 -2.02 7.37 5.21
C LEU A 68 -1.47 6.28 6.14
N VAL A 69 -1.30 6.58 7.43
CA VAL A 69 -0.89 5.59 8.44
C VAL A 69 -1.90 4.45 8.52
N HIS A 70 -3.20 4.77 8.61
CA HIS A 70 -4.27 3.79 8.68
C HIS A 70 -4.33 2.93 7.41
N ALA A 71 -4.34 3.57 6.24
CA ALA A 71 -4.39 2.85 4.97
C ALA A 71 -3.14 1.97 4.75
N HIS A 72 -1.97 2.40 5.19
CA HIS A 72 -0.76 1.58 5.12
C HIS A 72 -0.84 0.36 6.06
N GLY A 73 -1.47 0.51 7.22
CA GLY A 73 -1.78 -0.61 8.11
C GLY A 73 -2.62 -1.71 7.43
N ALA A 74 -3.58 -1.32 6.58
CA ALA A 74 -4.34 -2.27 5.76
C ALA A 74 -3.47 -2.96 4.69
N LEU A 75 -2.57 -2.22 4.03
CA LEU A 75 -1.59 -2.80 3.09
C LEU A 75 -0.65 -3.79 3.77
N LYS A 76 -0.17 -3.50 4.99
CA LYS A 76 0.60 -4.45 5.79
C LYS A 76 -0.20 -5.71 6.11
N GLY A 77 -1.48 -5.58 6.44
CA GLY A 77 -2.38 -6.72 6.66
C GLY A 77 -2.47 -7.65 5.43
N LEU A 78 -2.58 -7.04 4.25
CA LEU A 78 -2.52 -7.76 2.97
C LEU A 78 -1.15 -8.44 2.78
N ALA A 79 -0.04 -7.73 3.02
CA ALA A 79 1.30 -8.29 2.91
C ALA A 79 1.51 -9.51 3.83
N ALA A 80 1.01 -9.46 5.07
CA ALA A 80 1.08 -10.61 5.98
C ALA A 80 0.30 -11.82 5.44
N SER A 81 -0.88 -11.59 4.86
CA SER A 81 -1.70 -12.65 4.25
C SER A 81 -1.05 -13.24 2.99
N LEU A 82 -0.49 -12.40 2.12
CA LEU A 82 0.22 -12.82 0.92
C LEU A 82 1.50 -13.59 1.26
N MET A 83 2.27 -13.13 2.24
CA MET A 83 3.42 -13.85 2.77
C MET A 83 3.05 -15.27 3.18
N LYS A 84 1.94 -15.45 3.91
CA LYS A 84 1.47 -16.79 4.31
C LYS A 84 1.10 -17.65 3.11
N ILE A 85 0.29 -17.13 2.18
CA ILE A 85 -0.13 -17.87 0.98
C ILE A 85 1.08 -18.29 0.13
N ALA A 86 2.01 -17.37 -0.13
CA ALA A 86 3.21 -17.65 -0.92
C ALA A 86 4.09 -18.72 -0.25
N ASN A 87 4.19 -18.68 1.08
CA ASN A 87 4.91 -19.70 1.84
C ASN A 87 4.26 -21.08 1.73
N ASP A 88 2.95 -21.18 1.87
CA ASP A 88 2.24 -22.46 1.73
C ASP A 88 2.48 -23.05 0.34
N VAL A 89 2.31 -22.25 -0.72
CA VAL A 89 2.51 -22.71 -2.11
C VAL A 89 3.93 -23.26 -2.31
N ARG A 90 4.96 -22.51 -1.92
CA ARG A 90 6.35 -22.96 -2.12
C ARG A 90 6.71 -24.19 -1.28
N TRP A 91 6.12 -24.35 -0.10
CA TRP A 91 6.33 -25.53 0.74
C TRP A 91 5.60 -26.75 0.20
N LEU A 92 4.33 -26.61 -0.20
CA LEU A 92 3.55 -27.70 -0.81
C LEU A 92 4.17 -28.17 -2.13
N ALA A 93 4.80 -27.27 -2.88
CA ALA A 93 5.52 -27.57 -4.12
C ALA A 93 6.96 -28.07 -3.91
N SER A 94 7.47 -28.10 -2.68
CA SER A 94 8.85 -28.51 -2.40
C SER A 94 9.08 -29.97 -2.79
N GLY A 95 10.17 -30.26 -3.50
CA GLY A 95 10.39 -31.58 -4.09
C GLY A 95 11.60 -31.60 -5.04
N PRO A 96 11.68 -32.56 -5.99
CA PRO A 96 10.64 -33.53 -6.35
C PRO A 96 10.64 -34.82 -5.51
N ARG A 97 11.65 -35.05 -4.66
CA ARG A 97 11.76 -36.31 -3.87
C ARG A 97 12.00 -36.11 -2.38
N CYS A 98 12.52 -34.95 -1.98
CA CYS A 98 12.97 -34.67 -0.61
C CYS A 98 12.20 -33.49 0.02
N GLY A 99 10.93 -33.32 -0.35
CA GLY A 99 10.05 -32.26 0.16
C GLY A 99 8.64 -32.80 0.40
N ILE A 100 7.64 -31.93 0.38
CA ILE A 100 6.23 -32.29 0.54
C ILE A 100 5.65 -32.83 -0.78
N GLY A 101 5.80 -32.08 -1.88
CA GLY A 101 5.42 -32.51 -3.23
C GLY A 101 3.93 -32.73 -3.47
N GLU A 102 3.05 -32.05 -2.72
CA GLU A 102 1.60 -32.19 -2.84
C GLU A 102 1.02 -31.44 -4.05
N ILE A 103 1.68 -30.37 -4.50
CA ILE A 103 1.27 -29.60 -5.68
C ILE A 103 2.43 -29.44 -6.66
N ALA A 104 2.11 -29.23 -7.93
CA ALA A 104 3.05 -28.79 -8.95
C ALA A 104 2.83 -27.30 -9.26
N ILE A 105 3.90 -26.58 -9.53
CA ILE A 105 3.88 -25.19 -9.99
C ILE A 105 4.45 -25.10 -11.41
N PRO A 106 4.05 -24.10 -12.21
CA PRO A 106 4.61 -23.89 -13.55
C PRO A 106 6.11 -23.67 -13.51
N GLU A 107 6.82 -24.21 -14.51
CA GLU A 107 8.23 -23.94 -14.76
C GLU A 107 8.33 -22.72 -15.69
N ASN A 108 8.71 -21.57 -15.14
CA ASN A 108 8.78 -20.31 -15.89
C ASN A 108 10.22 -19.96 -16.29
N GLU A 109 11.21 -20.32 -15.47
CA GLU A 109 12.63 -20.19 -15.79
C GLU A 109 13.18 -21.50 -16.36
N PRO A 110 14.15 -21.45 -17.30
CA PRO A 110 14.76 -22.66 -17.83
C PRO A 110 15.39 -23.50 -16.70
N GLY A 111 14.81 -24.65 -16.42
CA GLY A 111 15.42 -25.66 -15.57
C GLY A 111 16.76 -26.11 -16.13
N SER A 112 17.67 -26.53 -15.26
CA SER A 112 18.92 -27.13 -15.73
C SER A 112 18.62 -28.49 -16.35
N SER A 113 19.10 -28.75 -17.58
CA SER A 113 18.94 -30.05 -18.25
C SER A 113 19.55 -31.22 -17.47
N ILE A 114 20.43 -30.94 -16.50
CA ILE A 114 21.03 -31.91 -15.58
C ILE A 114 20.12 -32.26 -14.38
N MET A 115 19.10 -31.45 -14.09
CA MET A 115 18.19 -31.58 -12.94
C MET A 115 16.72 -31.62 -13.40
N PRO A 116 16.30 -32.70 -14.10
CA PRO A 116 14.92 -32.81 -14.58
C PRO A 116 13.92 -32.80 -13.43
N GLY A 117 12.85 -32.01 -13.59
CA GLY A 117 11.78 -31.87 -12.60
C GLY A 117 12.09 -30.96 -11.41
N LYS A 118 13.26 -30.29 -11.40
CA LYS A 118 13.54 -29.22 -10.43
C LYS A 118 12.92 -27.91 -10.90
N VAL A 119 11.90 -27.44 -10.19
CA VAL A 119 11.27 -26.13 -10.42
C VAL A 119 11.46 -25.28 -9.16
N ASN A 120 12.00 -24.07 -9.33
CA ASN A 120 12.14 -23.12 -8.23
C ASN A 120 10.87 -22.27 -8.11
N PRO A 121 10.37 -21.97 -6.90
CA PRO A 121 9.17 -21.16 -6.69
C PRO A 121 9.50 -19.65 -6.74
N THR A 122 10.14 -19.17 -7.80
CA THR A 122 10.68 -17.80 -7.95
C THR A 122 9.64 -16.71 -7.77
N GLN A 123 8.41 -16.94 -8.23
CA GLN A 123 7.29 -16.02 -8.03
C GLN A 123 6.89 -15.91 -6.54
N CYS A 124 6.91 -17.03 -5.82
CA CYS A 124 6.69 -17.01 -4.37
C CYS A 124 7.84 -16.27 -3.66
N GLU A 125 9.09 -16.50 -4.08
CA GLU A 125 10.26 -15.80 -3.53
C GLU A 125 10.14 -14.28 -3.72
N ALA A 126 9.88 -13.82 -4.94
CA ALA A 126 9.65 -12.42 -5.26
C ALA A 126 8.51 -11.81 -4.43
N LEU A 127 7.36 -12.50 -4.35
CA LEU A 127 6.23 -12.03 -3.56
C LEU A 127 6.57 -11.93 -2.07
N THR A 128 7.30 -12.90 -1.50
CA THR A 128 7.72 -12.81 -0.09
C THR A 128 8.70 -11.67 0.16
N MET A 129 9.63 -11.39 -0.76
CA MET A 129 10.53 -10.22 -0.65
C MET A 129 9.75 -8.90 -0.69
N LEU A 130 8.74 -8.79 -1.56
CA LEU A 130 7.85 -7.62 -1.61
C LEU A 130 7.08 -7.44 -0.30
N CYS A 131 6.57 -8.53 0.28
CA CYS A 131 5.87 -8.46 1.56
C CYS A 131 6.78 -7.93 2.67
N CYS A 132 8.05 -8.35 2.71
CA CYS A 132 9.05 -7.80 3.64
C CYS A 132 9.25 -6.29 3.43
N GLN A 133 9.35 -5.84 2.17
CA GLN A 133 9.53 -4.41 1.86
C GLN A 133 8.33 -3.58 2.33
N VAL A 134 7.09 -4.05 2.09
CA VAL A 134 5.87 -3.37 2.57
C VAL A 134 5.87 -3.28 4.11
N MET A 135 6.29 -4.32 4.82
CA MET A 135 6.40 -4.28 6.28
C MET A 135 7.46 -3.30 6.76
N GLY A 136 8.60 -3.19 6.08
CA GLY A 136 9.62 -2.18 6.38
C GLY A 136 9.12 -0.75 6.14
N ASN A 137 8.44 -0.53 5.02
CA ASN A 137 7.81 0.75 4.68
C ASN A 137 6.75 1.16 5.72
N ASP A 138 6.00 0.20 6.28
CA ASP A 138 5.02 0.45 7.33
C ASP A 138 5.67 1.09 8.56
N VAL A 139 6.85 0.60 8.96
CA VAL A 139 7.59 1.20 10.07
C VAL A 139 7.93 2.66 9.77
N ALA A 140 8.47 2.94 8.57
CA ALA A 140 8.80 4.31 8.16
C ALA A 140 7.56 5.23 8.15
N VAL A 141 6.43 4.76 7.61
CA VAL A 141 5.16 5.49 7.58
C VAL A 141 4.65 5.80 9.00
N ASN A 142 4.69 4.83 9.91
CA ASN A 142 4.27 5.02 11.30
C ASN A 142 5.15 6.07 12.01
N ILE A 143 6.48 5.98 11.86
CA ILE A 143 7.40 6.96 12.46
C ILE A 143 7.16 8.36 11.86
N GLY A 144 6.98 8.48 10.55
CA GLY A 144 6.67 9.76 9.91
C GLY A 144 5.32 10.34 10.37
N GLY A 145 4.30 9.50 10.51
CA GLY A 145 2.99 9.91 11.03
C GLY A 145 3.06 10.48 12.44
N ALA A 146 3.82 9.83 13.33
CA ALA A 146 4.00 10.26 14.72
C ALA A 146 4.91 11.49 14.89
N SER A 147 5.60 11.95 13.83
CA SER A 147 6.60 13.03 13.91
C SER A 147 6.04 14.43 13.59
N GLY A 148 4.73 14.63 13.72
CA GLY A 148 4.10 15.95 13.54
C GLY A 148 4.39 16.89 14.71
N ASN A 149 4.53 18.19 14.45
CA ASN A 149 4.66 19.21 15.48
C ASN A 149 3.73 20.39 15.19
N PHE A 150 2.87 20.73 16.16
CA PHE A 150 1.90 21.83 16.06
C PHE A 150 1.04 21.72 14.78
N GLU A 151 0.97 22.76 13.95
CA GLU A 151 0.04 22.85 12.82
C GLU A 151 0.47 22.07 11.57
N LEU A 152 1.66 21.45 11.53
CA LEU A 152 2.16 20.80 10.31
C LEU A 152 3.01 19.55 10.59
N ASN A 153 2.67 18.45 9.91
CA ASN A 153 3.59 17.32 9.73
C ASN A 153 4.48 17.56 8.50
N VAL A 154 5.79 17.67 8.73
CA VAL A 154 6.80 17.92 7.67
C VAL A 154 7.44 16.65 7.11
N TYR A 155 7.08 15.47 7.62
CA TYR A 155 7.56 14.16 7.13
C TYR A 155 6.77 13.65 5.91
N ARG A 156 5.78 14.43 5.43
CA ARG A 156 4.89 14.10 4.30
C ARG A 156 5.61 13.52 3.07
N PRO A 157 6.75 14.07 2.58
CA PRO A 157 7.42 13.50 1.40
C PRO A 157 7.88 12.06 1.61
N MET A 158 8.43 11.75 2.78
CA MET A 158 8.87 10.40 3.13
C MET A 158 7.68 9.46 3.32
N VAL A 159 6.63 9.92 4.00
CA VAL A 159 5.41 9.12 4.21
C VAL A 159 4.77 8.74 2.88
N ILE A 160 4.52 9.71 1.98
CA ILE A 160 3.87 9.42 0.70
C ILE A 160 4.77 8.60 -0.22
N HIS A 161 6.09 8.76 -0.17
CA HIS A 161 7.03 7.93 -0.93
C HIS A 161 6.93 6.46 -0.55
N ASN A 162 7.03 6.14 0.74
CA ASN A 162 6.92 4.77 1.24
C ASN A 162 5.53 4.18 0.98
N PHE A 163 4.47 4.99 1.16
CA PHE A 163 3.11 4.58 0.86
C PHE A 163 2.94 4.20 -0.61
N LEU A 164 3.37 5.07 -1.53
CA LEU A 164 3.27 4.82 -2.96
C LEU A 164 4.17 3.67 -3.42
N GLN A 165 5.33 3.46 -2.81
CA GLN A 165 6.17 2.29 -3.10
C GLN A 165 5.48 0.99 -2.68
N SER A 166 4.72 0.98 -1.58
CA SER A 166 3.94 -0.19 -1.15
C SER A 166 2.73 -0.46 -2.04
N VAL A 167 2.05 0.59 -2.52
CA VAL A 167 0.91 0.47 -3.45
C VAL A 167 1.35 0.15 -4.88
N ARG A 168 2.47 0.74 -5.30
CA ARG A 168 3.13 0.50 -6.58
C ARG A 168 4.50 -0.09 -6.29
N PRO A 169 4.60 -1.41 -6.07
CA PRO A 169 5.90 -2.07 -6.23
C PRO A 169 6.40 -1.66 -7.61
N ALA A 170 7.60 -1.06 -7.68
CA ALA A 170 8.12 -0.35 -8.86
C ALA A 170 7.66 -1.00 -10.17
N GLY A 171 7.06 -0.20 -11.06
CA GLY A 171 6.25 -0.67 -12.19
C GLY A 171 6.84 -1.84 -12.99
N GLY A 172 5.97 -2.79 -13.38
CA GLY A 172 6.24 -3.66 -14.52
C GLY A 172 6.72 -5.10 -14.28
N TRP A 173 6.70 -5.64 -13.05
CA TRP A 173 7.28 -6.99 -12.84
C TRP A 173 6.37 -8.18 -13.18
N TYR A 174 5.14 -7.96 -13.65
CA TYR A 174 4.19 -9.02 -14.05
C TYR A 174 3.87 -9.04 -15.56
N GLY A 175 4.63 -8.31 -16.39
CA GLY A 175 4.36 -8.21 -17.83
C GLY A 175 5.40 -8.88 -18.75
N GLU A 176 6.58 -9.25 -18.26
CA GLU A 176 7.69 -9.75 -19.10
C GLU A 176 8.51 -10.87 -18.42
N PHE A 177 7.85 -11.81 -17.75
CA PHE A 177 8.41 -13.13 -17.46
C PHE A 177 7.42 -14.22 -17.85
#